data_AF-A0A377ZCC4-F1
#
_entry.id   AF-A0A377ZCC4-F1
#
_cell.length_a   1.000
_cell.length_b   1.000
_cell.length_c   1.000
_cell.angle_alpha   90.00
_cell.angle_beta   90.00
_cell.angle_gamma   90.00
#
_symmetry.space_group_name_H-M   'P 1'
#
loop_
_entity.id
_entity.type
_entity.pdbx_description
1 polymer ?
#
loop_
_entity_poly.entity_id
_entity_poly.type
_entity_poly.pdbx_seq_one_letter_code
_entity_poly.pdbx_strand_id
1 'polypeptide(L)'
;MIVAESGFGTGLNFLTLWQAFDVFVRDNPDVTLQRLHFISFEKYPLKAEDLRLAHQRWPELAPWAQQLQAQWPSAFGGAIVCCSTAGG
;
A
#
# COMPACT_ATOMS: atom_id res chain seq x y z
N MET A 1 -11.82 -0.80 -7.36
CA MET A 1 -12.31 -0.74 -5.97
C MET A 1 -11.66 0.45 -5.30
N ILE A 2 -12.41 1.18 -4.48
CA ILE A 2 -11.89 2.31 -3.71
C ILE A 2 -12.00 1.93 -2.23
N VAL A 3 -10.91 2.06 -1.48
CA VAL A 3 -10.87 1.85 -0.03
C VAL A 3 -10.34 3.13 0.61
N ALA A 4 -11.01 3.57 1.67
CA ALA A 4 -10.63 4.75 2.43
C ALA A 4 -10.34 4.35 3.88
N GLU A 5 -9.21 4.80 4.42
CA GLU A 5 -8.78 4.55 5.79
C GLU A 5 -8.42 5.85 6.52
N SER A 6 -8.62 5.87 7.84
CA SER A 6 -8.11 6.91 8.72
C SER A 6 -6.89 6.39 9.48
N GLY A 7 -5.75 7.06 9.37
CA GLY A 7 -4.49 6.66 10.02
C GLY A 7 -3.77 5.57 9.23
N PHE A 8 -2.81 5.97 8.40
CA PHE A 8 -2.03 5.04 7.59
C PHE A 8 -0.99 4.28 8.43
N GLY A 9 -0.39 4.95 9.43
CA GLY A 9 0.65 4.38 10.27
C GLY A 9 1.80 3.80 9.44
N THR A 10 2.06 2.50 9.61
CA THR A 10 3.06 1.75 8.84
C THR A 10 2.56 1.26 7.48
N GLY A 11 1.29 1.51 7.12
CA GLY A 11 0.71 1.04 5.86
C GLY A 11 0.42 -0.46 5.81
N LEU A 12 0.44 -1.16 6.95
CA LEU A 12 0.29 -2.62 6.97
C LEU A 12 -1.06 -3.09 6.40
N ASN A 13 -2.14 -2.37 6.70
CA ASN A 13 -3.48 -2.66 6.16
C ASN A 13 -3.50 -2.50 4.63
N PHE A 14 -2.87 -1.44 4.12
CA PHE A 14 -2.72 -1.23 2.68
C PHE A 14 -1.88 -2.34 2.02
N LEU A 15 -0.73 -2.70 2.60
CA LEU A 15 0.14 -3.76 2.05
C LEU A 15 -0.56 -5.12 2.02
N THR A 16 -1.30 -5.46 3.08
CA THR A 16 -2.06 -6.71 3.17
C THR A 16 -3.20 -6.73 2.15
N LEU A 17 -3.91 -5.60 2.00
CA LEU A 17 -4.97 -5.47 1.00
C LEU A 17 -4.42 -5.56 -0.42
N TRP A 18 -3.27 -4.95 -0.69
CA TRP A 18 -2.62 -5.01 -2.00
C TRP A 18 -2.19 -6.45 -2.31
N GLN A 19 -1.53 -7.15 -1.38
CA GLN A 19 -1.18 -8.56 -1.56
C GLN A 19 -2.43 -9.41 -1.89
N ALA A 20 -3.51 -9.26 -1.12
CA ALA A 20 -4.74 -10.01 -1.34
C ALA A 20 -5.38 -9.67 -2.70
N PHE A 21 -5.33 -8.40 -3.10
CA PHE A 21 -5.83 -7.93 -4.39
C PHE A 21 -5.03 -8.51 -5.57
N ASP A 22 -3.70 -8.51 -5.48
CA ASP A 22 -2.83 -9.07 -6.53
C ASP A 22 -3.04 -10.58 -6.68
N VAL A 23 -3.17 -11.31 -5.57
CA VAL A 23 -3.53 -12.74 -5.57
C VAL A 23 -4.89 -12.94 -6.22
N PHE A 24 -5.90 -12.15 -5.85
CA PHE A 24 -7.23 -12.24 -6.41
C PHE A 24 -7.25 -12.03 -7.92
N VAL A 25 -6.59 -10.99 -8.43
CA VAL A 25 -6.58 -10.72 -9.89
C VAL A 25 -5.79 -11.78 -10.64
N ARG A 26 -4.65 -12.25 -10.11
CA ARG A 26 -3.88 -13.33 -10.72
C ARG A 26 -4.69 -14.62 -10.83
N ASP A 27 -5.43 -14.97 -9.78
CA ASP A 27 -6.19 -16.21 -9.72
C ASP A 27 -7.54 -16.10 -10.47
N ASN A 28 -7.96 -14.88 -10.85
CA ASN A 28 -9.20 -14.61 -11.57
C ASN A 28 -8.94 -13.62 -12.74
N PRO A 29 -8.31 -14.06 -13.84
CA PRO A 29 -7.87 -13.16 -14.92
C PRO A 29 -9.04 -12.45 -15.65
N ASP A 30 -10.24 -13.02 -15.63
CA ASP A 30 -11.42 -12.48 -16.33
C ASP A 30 -12.22 -11.48 -15.48
N VAL A 31 -11.74 -11.09 -14.29
CA VAL A 31 -12.45 -10.13 -13.44
C VAL A 31 -12.38 -8.73 -14.04
N THR A 32 -13.50 -8.03 -13.99
CA THR A 32 -13.59 -6.62 -14.40
C THR A 32 -12.89 -5.68 -13.41
N LEU A 33 -12.65 -6.15 -12.18
CA LEU A 33 -11.99 -5.41 -11.13
C LEU A 33 -10.46 -5.54 -11.23
N GLN A 34 -9.82 -4.61 -11.95
CA GLN A 34 -8.36 -4.65 -12.18
C GLN A 34 -7.57 -3.54 -11.47
N ARG A 35 -8.26 -2.68 -10.72
CA ARG A 35 -7.63 -1.55 -10.02
C ARG A 35 -8.07 -1.42 -8.58
N LEU A 36 -7.11 -1.18 -7.71
CA LEU A 36 -7.29 -0.81 -6.31
C LEU A 36 -6.83 0.63 -6.10
N HIS A 37 -7.74 1.48 -5.64
CA HIS A 37 -7.46 2.83 -5.20
C HIS A 37 -7.56 2.87 -3.68
N PHE A 38 -6.44 3.13 -3.01
CA PHE A 38 -6.40 3.26 -1.57
C PHE A 38 -6.14 4.71 -1.19
N ILE A 39 -6.99 5.26 -0.34
CA ILE A 39 -6.91 6.65 0.14
C ILE A 39 -6.80 6.60 1.65
N SER A 40 -5.74 7.16 2.21
CA SER A 40 -5.61 7.29 3.66
C SER A 40 -5.13 8.66 4.07
N PHE A 41 -5.56 9.08 5.26
CA PHE A 41 -5.17 10.33 5.87
C PHE A 41 -4.29 10.04 7.08
N GLU A 42 -3.09 10.60 7.10
CA GLU A 42 -2.15 10.46 8.21
C GLU A 42 -1.77 11.82 8.79
N LYS A 43 -1.95 11.96 10.10
CA LYS A 43 -1.62 13.19 10.83
C LYS A 43 -0.14 13.27 11.15
N TYR A 44 0.51 12.13 11.36
CA TYR A 44 1.92 12.03 11.72
C TYR A 44 2.63 10.98 10.84
N PRO A 45 2.95 11.30 9.58
CA PRO A 45 3.58 10.34 8.68
C PRO A 45 4.96 9.93 9.22
N LEU A 46 5.22 8.62 9.20
CA LEU A 46 6.52 8.07 9.56
C LEU A 46 7.61 8.60 8.61
N LYS A 47 8.83 8.74 9.13
CA LYS A 47 9.99 8.94 8.28
C LYS A 47 10.21 7.68 7.42
N ALA A 48 10.77 7.85 6.23
CA ALA A 48 11.04 6.73 5.32
C ALA A 48 11.90 5.63 5.98
N GLU A 49 12.86 6.00 6.83
CA GLU A 49 13.70 5.05 7.57
C GLU A 49 12.89 4.25 8.60
N ASP A 50 12.05 4.93 9.40
CA ASP A 50 11.17 4.28 10.37
C ASP A 50 10.18 3.33 9.68
N LEU A 51 9.66 3.72 8.50
CA LEU A 51 8.81 2.87 7.67
C LEU A 51 9.56 1.63 7.18
N ARG A 52 10.81 1.77 6.70
CA ARG A 52 11.65 0.64 6.29
C ARG A 52 11.91 -0.32 7.43
N LEU A 53 12.22 0.19 8.62
CA LEU A 53 12.43 -0.61 9.82
C LEU A 53 11.16 -1.35 10.24
N ALA A 54 10.00 -0.68 10.17
CA ALA A 54 8.72 -1.32 10.45
C ALA A 54 8.47 -2.51 9.52
N HIS A 55 8.66 -2.34 8.21
CA HIS A 55 8.40 -3.39 7.22
C HIS A 55 9.31 -4.62 7.35
N GLN A 56 10.47 -4.52 8.01
CA GLN A 56 11.35 -5.69 8.25
C GLN A 56 10.68 -6.79 9.09
N ARG A 57 9.63 -6.45 9.84
CA ARG A 57 8.87 -7.43 10.65
C ARG A 57 7.98 -8.34 9.81
N TRP A 58 7.71 -7.98 8.55
CA TRP A 58 6.82 -8.70 7.63
C TRP A 58 7.52 -8.99 6.30
N PRO A 59 8.52 -9.89 6.29
CA PRO A 59 9.28 -10.22 5.07
C PRO A 59 8.38 -10.76 3.95
N GLU A 60 7.25 -11.38 4.27
CA GLU A 60 6.25 -11.83 3.32
C GLU A 60 5.60 -10.69 2.51
N LEU A 61 5.63 -9.46 3.03
CA LEU A 61 5.12 -8.27 2.34
C LEU A 61 6.21 -7.48 1.60
N ALA A 62 7.46 -7.96 1.61
CA ALA A 62 8.61 -7.23 1.07
C ALA A 62 8.40 -6.69 -0.36
N PRO A 63 7.83 -7.43 -1.32
CA PRO A 63 7.64 -6.94 -2.68
C PRO A 63 6.74 -5.70 -2.77
N TRP A 64 5.67 -5.65 -1.98
CA TRP A 64 4.76 -4.50 -1.92
C TRP A 64 5.33 -3.37 -1.06
N ALA A 65 5.97 -3.73 0.06
CA ALA A 65 6.62 -2.79 0.97
C ALA A 65 7.70 -1.97 0.26
N GLN A 66 8.52 -2.59 -0.59
CA GLN A 66 9.56 -1.90 -1.35
C GLN A 66 8.98 -0.90 -2.36
N GLN A 67 7.88 -1.27 -3.03
CA GLN A 67 7.19 -0.36 -3.96
C GLN A 67 6.58 0.84 -3.23
N LEU A 68 5.94 0.60 -2.08
CA LEU A 68 5.42 1.67 -1.24
C LEU A 68 6.54 2.61 -0.76
N GLN A 69 7.67 2.05 -0.31
CA GLN A 69 8.83 2.82 0.15
C GLN A 69 9.45 3.68 -0.97
N ALA A 70 9.47 3.16 -2.21
CA ALA A 70 10.01 3.89 -3.36
C ALA A 70 9.19 5.14 -3.72
N GLN A 71 7.88 5.12 -3.43
CA GLN A 71 6.96 6.22 -3.68
C GLN A 71 6.61 6.99 -2.41
N TRP A 72 7.29 6.70 -1.29
CA TRP A 72 6.96 7.29 0.00
C TRP A 72 7.18 8.80 -0.05
N PRO A 73 6.14 9.62 0.22
CA PRO A 73 6.28 11.06 0.13
C PRO A 73 7.30 11.54 1.17
N SER A 74 8.11 12.51 0.77
CA SER A 74 9.01 13.22 1.69
C SER A 74 8.18 14.06 2.66
N ALA A 75 7.69 13.41 3.73
CA ALA A 75 7.07 13.95 4.95
C ALA A 75 6.48 15.37 4.85
N PHE A 76 5.48 15.56 3.99
CA PHE A 76 4.55 16.68 4.12
C PHE A 76 3.18 16.07 4.44
N GLY A 77 2.58 16.48 5.56
CA GLY A 77 1.27 15.99 5.99
C GLY A 77 0.25 16.15 4.86
N GLY A 78 -0.53 15.10 4.59
CA GLY A 78 -1.42 15.05 3.44
C GLY A 78 -2.08 13.68 3.26
N ALA A 79 -2.94 13.58 2.25
CA ALA A 79 -3.56 12.32 1.85
C ALA A 79 -2.53 11.43 1.13
N ILE A 80 -2.39 10.19 1.57
CA ILE A 80 -1.64 9.16 0.87
C ILE A 80 -2.60 8.51 -0.13
N VAL A 81 -2.32 8.67 -1.42
CA VAL A 81 -3.06 8.03 -2.50
C VAL A 81 -2.15 7.01 -3.14
N CYS A 82 -2.47 5.73 -2.95
CA CYS A 82 -1.78 4.64 -3.60
C CYS A 82 -2.72 4.02 -4.65
N CYS A 83 -2.26 3.99 -5.89
CA CYS A 83 -2.94 3.31 -6.98
C CYS A 83 -2.11 2.07 -7.34
N SER A 84 -2.65 0.87 -7.12
CA SER A 84 -2.09 -0.33 -7.73
C SER A 84 -2.91 -0.71 -8.96
N THR A 85 -2.21 -0.90 -10.07
CA THR A 85 -2.74 -1.53 -11.28
C THR A 85 -2.35 -2.99 -11.24
N ALA A 86 -3.32 -3.90 -11.40
CA ALA A 86 -2.99 -5.29 -11.65
C ALA A 86 -2.33 -5.39 -13.04
N GLY A 87 -1.04 -5.73 -13.06
CA GLY A 87 -0.28 -5.94 -14.30
C GLY A 87 0.86 -4.93 -14.51
N GLY A 88 2.08 -5.44 -14.33
CA GLY A 88 3.37 -4.79 -14.57
C GLY A 88 4.49 -5.68 -14.06
#